data_AF-A0A853CLI4-F1
#
_entry.id   AF-A0A853CLI4-F1
#
_cell.length_a   1.000
_cell.length_b   1.000
_cell.length_c   1.000
_cell.angle_alpha   90.00
_cell.angle_beta   90.00
_cell.angle_gamma   90.00
#
_symmetry.space_group_name_H-M   'P 1'
#
loop_
_entity.id
_entity.type
_entity.pdbx_description
1 polymer ?
#
loop_
_entity_poly.entity_id
_entity_poly.type
_entity_poly.pdbx_seq_one_letter_code
_entity_poly.pdbx_strand_id
1 'polypeptide(L)' 'MDVAFTAEVWHWGGGPPPFCFVTVPDDESRHLHAVVAAVTYGWGMVPVRADAGATVTVELSVDDGRWR' A
#
# COMPACT_ATOMS: atom_id res chain seq x y z
N MET A 1 -12.26 6.14 -5.52
CA MET A 1 -12.45 4.80 -4.95
C MET A 1 -11.64 4.79 -3.68
N ASP A 2 -12.28 4.49 -2.57
CA ASP A 2 -11.71 4.62 -1.25
C ASP A 2 -11.74 3.24 -0.58
N VAL A 3 -10.60 2.82 -0.06
CA VAL A 3 -10.41 1.53 0.61
C VAL A 3 -10.06 1.83 2.05
N ALA A 4 -10.80 1.25 3.00
CA ALA A 4 -10.59 1.45 4.43
C ALA A 4 -10.40 0.10 5.10
N PHE A 5 -9.30 -0.05 5.83
CA PHE A 5 -8.98 -1.25 6.59
C PHE A 5 -8.16 -0.90 7.82
N THR A 6 -8.02 -1.86 8.73
CA THR A 6 -7.12 -1.77 9.88
C THR A 6 -6.04 -2.83 9.76
N ALA A 7 -4.79 -2.41 9.92
CA ALA A 7 -3.64 -3.29 9.83
C ALA A 7 -2.53 -2.78 10.77
N GLU A 8 -1.60 -3.68 11.09
CA GLU A 8 -0.45 -3.35 11.92
C GLU A 8 0.62 -2.62 11.12
N VAL A 9 1.19 -1.56 11.70
CA VAL A 9 2.33 -0.85 11.12
C VAL A 9 3.60 -1.59 11.50
N TRP A 10 4.45 -1.87 10.52
CA TRP A 10 5.73 -2.54 10.72
C TRP A 10 6.87 -1.80 10.03
N HIS A 11 8.10 -2.09 10.46
CA HIS A 11 9.32 -1.49 9.90
C HIS A 11 10.19 -2.58 9.29
N TRP A 12 10.79 -2.30 8.14
CA TRP A 12 11.75 -3.22 7.54
C TRP A 12 13.04 -3.25 8.37
N GLY A 13 13.44 -4.44 8.83
CA GLY A 13 14.58 -4.63 9.74
C GLY A 13 15.97 -4.25 9.19
N GLY A 14 16.09 -3.83 7.93
CA GLY A 14 17.38 -3.52 7.29
C GLY A 14 17.59 -2.04 6.94
N GLY A 15 16.61 -1.16 7.16
CA GLY A 15 16.68 0.25 6.73
C GLY A 15 16.79 1.22 7.91
N PRO A 16 17.57 2.31 7.81
CA PRO A 16 17.48 3.39 8.78
C PRO A 16 16.07 4.03 8.74
N PRO A 17 15.50 4.43 9.89
CA PRO A 17 14.20 5.12 9.93
C PRO A 17 14.20 6.33 8.98
N PRO A 18 13.06 6.65 8.31
CA PRO A 18 11.71 6.64 8.87
C PRO A 18 10.66 5.84 8.05
N PHE A 19 11.03 4.72 7.42
CA PHE A 19 10.10 3.97 6.57
C PHE A 19 9.16 3.07 7.39
N CYS A 20 7.89 3.47 7.50
CA CYS A 20 6.79 2.66 8.04
C CYS A 20 6.04 1.96 6.90
N PHE A 21 5.68 0.69 7.10
CA PHE A 21 4.93 -0.10 6.12
C PHE A 21 3.65 -0.64 6.74
N VAL A 22 2.64 -0.85 5.91
CA VAL A 22 1.36 -1.45 6.30
C VAL A 22 0.97 -2.46 5.24
N THR A 23 0.69 -3.70 5.63
CA THR A 23 0.23 -4.71 4.69
C THR A 23 -1.27 -4.55 4.47
N VAL A 24 -1.71 -4.40 3.21
CA VAL A 24 -3.12 -4.37 2.85
C VAL A 24 -3.70 -5.79 2.95
N PRO A 25 -4.84 -6.01 3.61
CA PRO A 25 -5.45 -7.34 3.70
C PRO A 25 -5.80 -7.90 2.32
N ASP A 26 -5.91 -9.23 2.23
CA ASP A 26 -6.03 -9.96 0.96
C ASP A 26 -7.26 -9.56 0.13
N ASP A 27 -8.38 -9.22 0.78
CA ASP A 27 -9.63 -8.86 0.10
C ASP A 27 -9.52 -7.50 -0.58
N GLU A 28 -9.00 -6.51 0.14
CA GLU A 28 -8.69 -5.18 -0.39
C GLU A 28 -7.56 -5.24 -1.43
N SER A 29 -6.55 -6.09 -1.22
CA SER A 29 -5.46 -6.37 -2.16
C SER A 29 -5.98 -6.79 -3.54
N ARG A 30 -6.95 -7.71 -3.60
CA ARG A 30 -7.58 -8.14 -4.87
C ARG A 30 -8.26 -7.00 -5.57
N HIS A 31 -8.95 -6.14 -4.81
CA HIS A 31 -9.64 -4.99 -5.36
C HIS A 31 -8.65 -3.95 -5.92
N LEU A 32 -7.56 -3.68 -5.21
CA LEU A 32 -6.46 -2.82 -5.67
C LEU A 32 -5.79 -3.38 -6.92
N HIS A 33 -5.61 -4.70 -7.01
CA HIS A 33 -4.95 -5.32 -8.16
C HIS A 33 -5.66 -5.05 -9.49
N ALA A 34 -7.00 -4.98 -9.48
CA ALA A 34 -7.79 -4.64 -10.66
C ALA A 34 -7.61 -3.18 -11.09
N VAL A 35 -7.45 -2.27 -10.13
CA VAL A 35 -7.24 -0.84 -10.38
C VAL A 35 -5.81 -0.55 -10.83
N VAL A 36 -4.82 -1.12 -10.15
CA VAL A 36 -3.40 -0.86 -10.43
C VAL A 36 -2.98 -1.42 -11.79
N ALA A 37 -3.55 -2.55 -12.21
CA ALA A 37 -3.36 -3.06 -13.57
C ALA A 37 -3.88 -2.10 -14.66
N ALA A 38 -4.85 -1.25 -14.33
CA ALA A 38 -5.41 -0.26 -15.25
C ALA A 38 -4.62 1.07 -15.26
N VAL A 39 -3.88 1.38 -14.21
CA VAL A 39 -3.18 2.69 -14.06
C VAL A 39 -1.66 2.62 -14.03
N THR A 40 -1.07 1.44 -13.84
CA THR A 40 0.37 1.22 -13.97
C THR A 40 0.66 0.25 -15.08
N TYR A 41 1.71 0.52 -15.85
CA TYR A 41 2.27 -0.43 -16.82
C TYR A 41 2.97 -1.62 -16.13
N GLY A 42 2.30 -2.26 -15.16
CA GLY A 42 2.74 -3.50 -14.52
C GLY A 42 3.83 -3.36 -13.45
N TRP A 43 4.27 -2.15 -13.10
CA TRP A 43 5.33 -1.92 -12.10
C TRP A 43 4.82 -1.87 -10.65
N GLY A 44 3.51 -1.83 -10.44
CA GLY A 44 2.92 -2.01 -9.10
C GLY A 44 3.24 -0.92 -8.09
N MET A 45 3.77 0.24 -8.50
CA MET A 45 3.93 1.41 -7.64
C MET A 45 2.91 2.49 -8.00
N VAL A 46 2.05 2.83 -7.04
CA VAL A 46 0.98 3.83 -7.22
C VAL A 46 1.02 4.84 -6.08
N PRO A 47 1.15 6.14 -6.38
CA PRO A 47 0.98 7.17 -5.38
C PRO A 47 -0.49 7.22 -4.94
N VAL A 48 -0.73 7.08 -3.64
CA VAL A 48 -2.07 7.14 -3.06
C VAL A 48 -2.11 8.19 -1.95
N ARG A 49 -3.31 8.73 -1.75
CA ARG A 49 -3.60 9.58 -0.60
C ARG A 49 -4.22 8.71 0.48
N ALA A 50 -3.53 8.56 1.60
CA ALA A 50 -4.01 7.80 2.74
C ALA A 50 -4.44 8.75 3.87
N ASP A 51 -5.43 8.33 4.64
CA ASP A 51 -5.81 9.00 5.89
C ASP A 51 -5.60 8.04 7.06
N ALA A 52 -4.68 8.41 7.95
CA ALA A 52 -4.38 7.67 9.18
C ALA A 52 -4.54 8.59 10.41
N GLY A 53 -5.58 9.43 10.41
CA GLY A 53 -5.78 10.52 11.38
C GLY A 53 -5.13 11.84 10.95
N ALA A 54 -4.33 11.81 9.90
CA ALA A 54 -3.93 12.95 9.09
C ALA A 54 -3.78 12.47 7.65
N THR A 55 -4.07 13.36 6.70
CA THR A 55 -3.91 13.05 5.27
C THR A 55 -2.42 13.04 4.89
N VAL A 56 -1.94 11.91 4.41
CA VAL A 56 -0.55 11.71 3.97
C VAL A 56 -0.53 11.18 2.54
N THR A 57 0.55 11.50 1.82
CA THR A 57 0.82 10.87 0.51
C THR A 57 1.77 9.71 0.75
N VAL A 58 1.38 8.52 0.32
CA VAL A 58 2.18 7.31 0.42
C VAL A 58 2.30 6.64 -0.94
N GLU A 59 3.24 5.72 -1.05
CA GLU A 59 3.41 4.90 -2.24
C GLU A 59 2.94 3.49 -1.94
N LEU A 60 1.98 3.00 -2.71
CA LEU A 60 1.49 1.64 -2.64
C LEU A 60 2.33 0.77 -3.57
N SER A 61 2.90 -0.31 -3.04
CA SER A 61 3.82 -1.21 -3.74
C SER A 61 3.39 -2.68 -3.61
N VAL A 62 3.78 -3.53 -4.55
CA VAL A 62 3.63 -4.99 -4.41
C VAL A 62 4.94 -5.62 -3.97
N ASP A 63 4.88 -6.47 -2.94
CA ASP A 63 5.98 -7.35 -2.55
C ASP A 63 5.47 -8.76 -2.29
N ASP A 64 6.14 -9.75 -2.90
CA ASP A 64 5.77 -11.17 -2.80
C ASP A 64 4.26 -11.45 -3.03
N GLY A 65 3.64 -10.70 -3.94
CA GLY A 65 2.21 -10.82 -4.25
C GLY A 65 1.25 -10.17 -3.24
N ARG A 66 1.76 -9.44 -2.24
CA ARG A 66 0.98 -8.66 -1.27
C ARG A 66 1.21 -7.16 -1.45
N TRP A 67 0.14 -6.39 -1.30
CA TRP A 67 0.21 -4.93 -1.35
C TRP A 67 0.69 -4.36 0.00
N ARG A 68 1.62 -3.40 -0.05
CA ARG A 68 2.19 -2.71 1.12
C ARG A 68 2.53 -1.24 0.86
#